data_AF-A0A7L0UZY1-F1
#
_entry.id   AF-A0A7L0UZY1-F1
#
_cell.length_a   1.000
_cell.length_b   1.000
_cell.length_c   1.000
_cell.angle_alpha   90.00
_cell.angle_beta   90.00
_cell.angle_gamma   90.00
#
_symmetry.space_group_name_H-M   'P 1'
#
loop_
_entity.id
_entity.type
_entity.pdbx_description
1 polymer ?
#
loop_
_entity_poly.entity_id
_entity_poly.type
_entity_poly.pdbx_seq_one_letter_code
_entity_poly.pdbx_strand_id
1 'polypeptide(L)' 'AALIARSVLRSAARPGPAPRGLRSGPPKSPVSTADTVVGLVAVFASFFLPAGWVLGRLQSYKKRE' A
#
# COMPACT_ATOMS: atom_id res chain seq x y z
N ALA A 1 8.56 20.76 42.40
CA ALA A 1 8.69 19.43 41.75
C ALA A 1 7.81 19.26 40.50
N ALA A 2 6.49 19.50 40.57
CA ALA A 2 5.57 19.24 39.45
C ALA A 2 5.82 20.06 38.16
N LEU A 3 6.30 21.30 38.29
CA LEU A 3 6.59 22.15 37.12
C LEU A 3 7.81 21.69 36.31
N ILE A 4 8.79 21.06 36.97
CA ILE A 4 10.00 20.51 36.34
C ILE A 4 9.65 19.22 35.61
N ALA A 5 8.88 18.32 36.23
CA ALA A 5 8.40 17.11 35.56
C ALA A 5 7.60 17.44 34.27
N ARG A 6 6.78 18.50 34.32
CA ARG A 6 5.95 18.95 33.19
C ARG A 6 6.76 19.59 32.05
N SER A 7 7.95 20.15 32.31
CA SER A 7 8.81 20.73 31.27
C SER A 7 9.58 19.64 30.51
N VAL A 8 10.06 18.60 31.22
CA VAL A 8 10.81 17.48 30.63
C VAL A 8 9.90 16.62 29.75
N LEU A 9 8.68 16.31 30.23
CA LEU A 9 7.67 15.58 29.44
C LEU A 9 7.27 16.35 28.17
N ARG A 10 7.17 17.68 28.22
CA ARG A 10 6.87 18.50 27.03
C ARG A 10 8.01 18.50 26.01
N SER A 11 9.26 18.35 26.45
CA SER A 11 10.41 18.27 25.56
C SER A 11 10.51 16.91 24.87
N ALA A 12 10.17 15.83 25.57
CA ALA A 12 10.16 14.47 25.01
C ALA A 12 8.98 14.21 24.07
N ALA A 13 7.83 14.86 24.32
CA ALA A 13 6.63 14.74 23.50
C ALA A 13 6.57 15.74 22.33
N ARG A 14 7.55 16.64 22.19
CA ARG A 14 7.63 17.53 21.03
C ARG A 14 8.32 16.75 19.91
N PRO A 15 7.64 16.41 18.81
CA PRO A 15 8.31 15.81 17.67
C PRO A 15 9.43 16.78 17.27
N GLY A 16 10.68 16.33 17.37
CA GLY A 16 11.77 17.04 16.72
C GLY A 16 11.43 17.21 15.24
N PRO A 17 11.98 18.22 14.54
CA PRO A 17 11.77 18.32 13.10
C PRO A 17 12.11 16.96 12.49
N ALA A 18 11.10 16.28 11.93
CA ALA A 18 11.31 15.02 11.25
C ALA A 18 12.46 15.24 10.26
N PRO A 19 13.43 14.31 10.15
CA PRO A 19 14.52 14.44 9.19
C PRO A 19 13.88 14.78 7.86
N ARG A 20 14.21 15.96 7.32
CA ARG A 20 13.52 16.55 6.18
C ARG A 20 13.78 15.68 4.96
N GLY A 21 12.85 14.73 4.81
CA GLY A 21 12.32 14.07 3.63
C GLY A 21 13.33 13.64 2.59
N LEU A 22 13.42 12.32 2.37
CA LEU A 22 13.85 11.79 1.09
C LEU A 22 13.05 12.50 -0.02
N ARG A 23 13.73 13.38 -0.76
CA ARG A 23 13.14 14.14 -1.86
C ARG A 23 13.57 13.48 -3.14
N SER A 24 12.61 12.91 -3.87
CA SER A 24 12.86 12.43 -5.22
C SER A 24 12.97 13.61 -6.20
N GLY A 25 13.79 13.44 -7.23
CA GLY A 25 13.74 14.27 -8.42
C GLY A 25 12.46 13.98 -9.24
N PRO A 26 12.23 14.74 -10.31
CA PRO A 26 11.10 14.49 -11.21
C PRO A 26 11.20 13.10 -11.87
N PRO A 27 10.06 12.47 -12.20
CA PRO A 27 10.04 11.17 -12.86
C PRO A 27 10.63 11.27 -14.27
N LYS A 28 11.55 10.35 -14.62
CA LYS A 28 12.12 10.26 -15.98
C LYS A 28 11.06 9.90 -17.04
N SER A 29 10.08 9.09 -16.65
CA SER A 29 8.92 8.73 -17.45
C SER A 29 7.68 8.90 -16.58
N PRO A 30 6.91 10.00 -16.71
CA PRO A 30 5.70 10.18 -15.93
C PRO A 30 4.69 9.10 -16.30
N VAL A 31 4.08 8.50 -15.29
CA VAL A 31 3.00 7.51 -15.47
C VAL A 31 1.69 8.28 -15.54
N SER A 32 0.96 8.15 -16.64
CA SER A 32 -0.36 8.78 -16.77
C SER A 32 -1.37 8.10 -15.85
N THR A 33 -2.47 8.79 -15.55
CA THR A 33 -3.62 8.18 -14.87
C THR A 33 -4.12 6.96 -15.65
N ALA A 34 -4.13 7.03 -16.97
CA ALA A 34 -4.52 5.89 -17.83
C ALA A 34 -3.59 4.69 -17.62
N ASP A 35 -2.27 4.90 -17.64
CA ASP A 35 -1.27 3.83 -17.42
C ASP A 35 -1.41 3.21 -16.03
N THR A 36 -1.74 4.03 -15.03
CA THR A 36 -1.95 3.58 -13.65
C THR A 36 -3.19 2.71 -13.54
N VAL A 37 -4.30 3.12 -14.15
CA VAL A 37 -5.55 2.35 -14.17
C VAL A 37 -5.35 1.02 -14.90
N VAL A 38 -4.69 1.04 -16.06
CA VAL A 38 -4.39 -0.18 -16.82
C VAL A 38 -3.50 -1.11 -16.02
N GLY A 39 -2.41 -0.59 -15.42
CA GLY A 39 -1.52 -1.39 -14.58
C GLY A 39 -2.23 -2.00 -13.38
N LEU A 40 -3.06 -1.23 -12.68
CA LEU A 40 -3.83 -1.70 -11.52
C LEU A 40 -4.82 -2.80 -11.91
N VAL A 41 -5.60 -2.58 -12.99
CA VAL A 41 -6.56 -3.58 -13.48
C VAL A 41 -5.83 -4.84 -13.92
N ALA A 42 -4.70 -4.72 -14.63
CA ALA A 42 -3.91 -5.87 -15.07
C ALA A 42 -3.38 -6.69 -13.89
N VAL A 43 -2.89 -6.03 -12.83
CA VAL A 43 -2.45 -6.71 -11.60
C VAL A 43 -3.60 -7.44 -10.93
N PHE A 44 -4.77 -6.81 -10.77
CA PHE A 44 -5.92 -7.48 -10.15
C PHE A 44 -6.42 -8.66 -11.00
N ALA A 45 -6.53 -8.46 -12.31
CA ALA A 45 -6.96 -9.50 -13.23
C ALA A 45 -6.02 -10.72 -13.23
N SER A 46 -4.70 -10.52 -13.13
CA SER A 46 -3.73 -11.63 -13.13
C SER A 46 -3.88 -12.56 -11.93
N PHE A 47 -4.37 -12.06 -10.78
CA PHE A 47 -4.68 -12.89 -9.62
C PHE A 47 -6.11 -13.43 -9.65
N PHE A 48 -7.10 -12.59 -9.93
CA PHE A 48 -8.50 -12.95 -9.79
C PHE A 48 -9.04 -13.83 -10.92
N LEU A 49 -8.53 -13.70 -12.15
CA LEU A 49 -8.96 -14.55 -13.25
C LEU A 49 -8.62 -16.04 -13.03
N PRO A 50 -7.37 -16.43 -12.74
CA PRO A 50 -7.07 -17.84 -12.49
C PRO A 50 -7.78 -18.34 -11.23
N ALA A 51 -7.84 -17.55 -10.16
CA ALA A 51 -8.57 -17.92 -8.95
C ALA A 51 -10.07 -18.14 -9.22
N GLY A 52 -10.71 -17.22 -9.95
CA GLY A 52 -12.12 -17.32 -10.32
C GLY A 52 -12.41 -18.53 -11.21
N TRP A 53 -11.49 -18.88 -12.11
CA TRP A 53 -11.62 -20.08 -12.95
C TRP A 53 -11.57 -21.36 -12.11
N VAL A 54 -10.59 -21.48 -11.19
CA VAL A 54 -10.45 -22.65 -10.31
C VAL A 54 -11.66 -22.77 -9.38
N LEU A 55 -12.04 -21.68 -8.71
CA LEU A 55 -13.15 -21.68 -7.76
C LEU A 55 -14.49 -21.91 -8.46
N GLY A 56 -14.69 -21.34 -9.65
CA GLY A 56 -15.90 -21.52 -10.44
C GLY A 56 -16.11 -22.97 -10.92
N ARG A 57 -15.05 -23.78 -10.97
CA ARG A 57 -15.10 -25.18 -11.42
C ARG A 57 -15.06 -26.22 -10.30
N LEU A 58 -15.16 -25.81 -9.04
CA LEU A 58 -15.10 -26.74 -7.90
C LEU A 58 -16.14 -27.88 -7.99
N GLN A 59 -17.34 -27.60 -8.51
CA GLN A 59 -18.37 -28.64 -8.68
C GLN A 59 -17.99 -29.64 -9.77
N SER A 60 -17.38 -29.18 -10.86
CA SER A 60 -16.85 -30.04 -11.93
C SER A 60 -15.67 -30.87 -11.45
N TYR A 61 -14.81 -30.33 -10.59
CA TYR A 61 -13.70 -31.09 -9.99
C TYR A 61 -14.18 -32.12 -8.95
N LYS A 62 -15.30 -31.84 -8.29
CA LYS A 62 -15.89 -32.73 -7.29
C LYS A 62 -16.62 -33.90 -7.93
N LYS A 63 -17.25 -33.70 -9.09
CA LYS A 63 -17.79 -34.78 -9.92
C LYS A 63 -16.62 -35.47 -10.61
N ARG A 64 -16.04 -36.45 -9.92
CA ARG A 64 -15.23 -37.48 -10.57
C ARG A 64 -16.21 -38.38 -11.29
N GLU A 65 -16.21 -38.29 -12.61
CA GLU A 65 -16.61 -39.43 -13.44
C GLU A 65 -15.76 -40.65 -13.06
#